data_AF-A0A7C7C282-F1
#
_entry.id   AF-A0A7C7C282-F1
#
_cell.length_a   1.000
_cell.length_b   1.000
_cell.length_c   1.000
_cell.angle_alpha   90.00
_cell.angle_beta   90.00
_cell.angle_gamma   90.00
#
_symmetry.space_group_name_H-M   'P 1'
#
loop_
_entity.id
_entity.type
_entity.pdbx_description
1 polymer ?
#
loop_
_entity_poly.entity_id
_entity_poly.type
_entity_poly.pdbx_seq_one_letter_code
_entity_poly.pdbx_strand_id
1 'polypeptide(L)'
;MALAVASFVIFLLQYFDDKIRGQNDVEAITEIPTLGLIGHNQEDHDLVLIKDPKSVVSESFRSLRTSLTYLLEGKDKFCVLVTSSISQEGKTFCTMNLASAFAILGKKTVILGADMRKPKIFEDFGLKNDIGMSNYLINQATLSEIIQPTGHENIVLISAGPIPPNPSELIGNERMEQLMKELKEEFDVVVIDTPPLCLVTDALQLTEYSDANIYIVRHNVTSKSQLKFINEIYKEKKVPNLGIVVNDFKRSRLGYSYDYGYGYGYGYGTGYIYGNESKRSKSFLSRLFS
;
A
#
# COMPACT_ATOMS: atom_id res chain seq x y z
N MET A 1 -10.97 -12.15 -42.85
CA MET A 1 -10.67 -13.40 -42.11
C MET A 1 -9.55 -13.20 -41.08
N ALA A 2 -8.37 -12.70 -41.46
CA ALA A 2 -7.26 -12.45 -40.52
C ALA A 2 -7.61 -11.53 -39.33
N LEU A 3 -8.36 -10.44 -39.55
CA LEU A 3 -8.83 -9.56 -38.48
C LEU A 3 -9.78 -10.25 -37.49
N ALA A 4 -10.69 -11.11 -37.99
CA ALA A 4 -11.61 -11.85 -37.13
C ALA A 4 -10.88 -12.89 -36.27
N VAL A 5 -9.87 -13.56 -36.84
CA VAL A 5 -9.01 -14.48 -36.09
C VAL A 5 -8.19 -13.71 -35.04
N ALA A 6 -7.61 -12.56 -35.39
CA ALA A 6 -6.87 -11.74 -34.44
C ALA A 6 -7.77 -11.24 -33.29
N SER A 7 -8.97 -10.73 -33.58
CA SER A 7 -9.94 -10.31 -32.55
C SER A 7 -10.38 -11.48 -31.67
N PHE A 8 -10.61 -12.66 -32.25
CA PHE A 8 -10.99 -13.86 -31.49
C PHE A 8 -9.86 -14.35 -30.58
N VAL A 9 -8.62 -14.33 -31.05
CA VAL A 9 -7.44 -14.68 -30.23
C VAL A 9 -7.25 -13.68 -29.10
N ILE A 10 -7.39 -12.37 -29.37
CA ILE A 10 -7.32 -11.33 -28.32
C ILE A 10 -8.44 -11.53 -27.30
N PHE A 11 -9.66 -11.82 -27.75
CA PHE A 11 -10.79 -12.09 -26.87
C PHE A 11 -10.53 -13.32 -25.98
N LEU A 12 -10.00 -14.41 -26.55
CA LEU A 12 -9.62 -15.59 -25.77
C LEU A 12 -8.53 -15.27 -24.74
N LEU A 13 -7.49 -14.55 -25.13
CA LEU A 13 -6.42 -14.14 -24.21
C LEU A 13 -6.94 -13.25 -23.07
N GLN A 14 -7.88 -12.34 -23.36
CA GLN A 14 -8.53 -11.51 -22.35
C GLN A 14 -9.49 -12.32 -21.46
N TYR A 15 -10.17 -13.32 -22.02
CA TYR A 15 -11.07 -14.19 -21.26
C TYR A 15 -10.31 -15.00 -20.21
N PHE A 16 -9.10 -15.47 -20.54
CA PHE A 16 -8.23 -16.17 -19.59
C PHE A 16 -7.36 -15.23 -18.73
N ASP A 17 -7.49 -13.91 -18.88
CA ASP A 17 -6.76 -12.95 -18.06
C ASP A 17 -7.39 -12.81 -16.67
N ASP A 18 -6.78 -13.50 -15.71
CA ASP A 18 -7.19 -13.47 -14.31
C ASP A 18 -6.63 -12.28 -13.53
N LYS A 19 -5.80 -11.42 -14.13
CA LYS A 19 -5.06 -10.40 -13.39
C LYS A 19 -5.84 -9.10 -13.24
N ILE A 20 -5.56 -8.38 -12.16
CA ILE A 20 -6.05 -7.01 -11.95
C ILE A 20 -5.20 -6.03 -12.75
N ARG A 21 -5.85 -5.25 -13.63
CA ARG A 21 -5.21 -4.24 -14.50
C ARG A 21 -5.29 -2.83 -13.93
N GLY A 22 -6.21 -2.55 -13.01
CA GLY A 22 -6.31 -1.23 -12.41
C GLY A 22 -7.57 -1.07 -11.58
N GLN A 23 -7.88 0.18 -11.25
CA GLN A 23 -8.99 0.53 -10.37
C GLN A 23 -10.35 0.05 -10.90
N ASN A 24 -10.62 0.14 -12.20
CA ASN A 24 -11.89 -0.34 -12.77
C ASN A 24 -12.14 -1.84 -12.52
N ASP A 25 -11.08 -2.66 -12.56
CA ASP A 25 -11.23 -4.09 -12.25
C ASP A 25 -11.54 -4.29 -10.76
N VAL A 26 -10.96 -3.44 -9.89
CA VAL A 26 -11.25 -3.45 -8.46
C VAL A 26 -12.72 -3.11 -8.23
N GLU A 27 -13.16 -1.96 -8.73
CA GLU A 27 -14.54 -1.48 -8.58
C GLU A 27 -15.59 -2.41 -9.19
N ALA A 28 -15.25 -3.14 -10.26
CA ALA A 28 -16.14 -4.12 -10.88
C ALA A 28 -16.31 -5.41 -10.07
N ILE A 29 -15.36 -5.75 -9.18
CA ILE A 29 -15.31 -7.04 -8.48
C ILE A 29 -15.67 -6.90 -7.00
N THR A 30 -15.38 -5.76 -6.38
CA THR A 30 -15.50 -5.57 -4.93
C THR A 30 -16.20 -4.27 -4.56
N GLU A 31 -16.85 -4.30 -3.40
CA GLU A 31 -17.49 -3.13 -2.76
C GLU A 31 -16.53 -2.40 -1.80
N ILE A 32 -15.29 -2.88 -1.68
CA ILE A 32 -14.25 -2.27 -0.84
C ILE A 32 -13.80 -0.94 -1.46
N PRO A 33 -13.76 0.17 -0.69
CA PRO A 33 -13.30 1.46 -1.21
C PRO A 33 -11.84 1.40 -1.65
N THR A 34 -11.54 1.99 -2.81
CA THR A 34 -10.16 2.19 -3.27
C THR A 34 -9.61 3.48 -2.65
N LEU A 35 -8.54 3.38 -1.87
CA LEU A 35 -7.92 4.51 -1.15
C LEU A 35 -6.87 5.24 -2.00
N GLY A 36 -6.29 4.57 -3.00
CA GLY A 36 -5.31 5.18 -3.89
C GLY A 36 -4.66 4.24 -4.90
N LEU A 37 -3.96 4.88 -5.83
CA LEU A 37 -3.14 4.27 -6.88
C LEU A 37 -1.68 4.70 -6.67
N ILE A 38 -0.80 3.73 -6.46
CA ILE A 38 0.64 3.96 -6.35
C ILE A 38 1.30 3.62 -7.69
N GLY A 39 1.97 4.59 -8.26
CA GLY A 39 2.70 4.43 -9.52
C GLY A 39 3.89 3.47 -9.38
N HIS A 40 4.35 2.93 -10.50
CA HIS A 40 5.59 2.14 -10.54
C HIS A 40 6.79 2.97 -10.06
N ASN A 41 7.49 2.46 -9.04
CA ASN A 41 8.77 3.00 -8.61
C ASN A 41 9.83 2.70 -9.67
N GLN A 42 10.52 3.74 -10.15
CA GLN A 42 11.62 3.62 -11.11
C GLN A 42 13.00 3.72 -10.44
N GLU A 43 13.02 4.06 -9.15
CA GLU A 43 14.24 4.22 -8.38
C GLU A 43 14.77 2.88 -7.88
N ASP A 44 16.05 2.85 -7.50
CA ASP A 44 16.74 1.67 -6.97
C ASP A 44 16.57 1.47 -5.46
N HIS A 45 15.72 2.28 -4.83
CA HIS A 45 15.43 2.24 -3.39
C HIS A 45 13.93 2.32 -3.12
N ASP A 46 13.54 1.78 -1.97
CA ASP A 46 12.15 1.67 -1.57
C ASP A 46 11.65 2.82 -0.69
N LEU A 47 12.54 3.70 -0.18
CA LEU A 47 12.21 4.86 0.67
C LEU A 47 11.95 6.14 -0.15
N VAL A 48 11.10 6.02 -1.17
CA VAL A 48 10.80 7.07 -2.17
C VAL A 48 10.34 8.38 -1.54
N LEU A 49 9.52 8.33 -0.49
CA LEU A 49 9.01 9.55 0.12
C LEU A 49 10.10 10.43 0.76
N ILE A 50 11.15 9.79 1.28
CA ILE A 50 12.25 10.45 1.98
C ILE A 50 13.31 10.88 0.98
N LYS A 51 13.69 9.98 0.06
CA LYS A 51 14.80 10.20 -0.86
C LYS A 51 14.41 10.97 -2.12
N ASP A 52 13.19 10.80 -2.62
CA ASP A 52 12.69 11.43 -3.84
C ASP A 52 11.33 12.12 -3.64
N PRO A 53 11.22 13.10 -2.72
CA PRO A 53 9.94 13.65 -2.26
C PRO A 53 9.13 14.35 -3.34
N LYS A 54 9.69 14.65 -4.52
CA LYS A 54 9.01 15.29 -5.66
C LYS A 54 8.54 14.29 -6.73
N SER A 55 8.76 13.00 -6.52
CA SER A 55 8.37 11.97 -7.48
C SER A 55 6.84 11.80 -7.55
N VAL A 56 6.36 11.25 -8.66
CA VAL A 56 4.93 10.90 -8.82
C VAL A 56 4.49 9.90 -7.75
N VAL A 57 5.38 8.96 -7.39
CA VAL A 57 5.12 7.95 -6.35
C VAL A 57 4.97 8.62 -4.98
N SER A 58 5.78 9.63 -4.67
CA SER A 58 5.65 10.39 -3.41
C SER A 58 4.32 11.14 -3.33
N GLU A 59 3.86 11.74 -4.43
CA GLU A 59 2.52 12.35 -4.48
C GLU A 59 1.41 11.31 -4.27
N SER A 60 1.52 10.12 -4.88
CA SER A 60 0.57 9.02 -4.65
C SER A 60 0.43 8.66 -3.16
N PHE A 61 1.54 8.63 -2.42
CA PHE A 61 1.52 8.37 -0.97
C PHE A 61 0.97 9.55 -0.16
N ARG A 62 1.21 10.81 -0.58
CA ARG A 62 0.54 11.98 0.03
C ARG A 62 -0.96 11.93 -0.15
N SER A 63 -1.44 11.53 -1.34
CA SER A 63 -2.86 11.29 -1.60
C SER A 63 -3.41 10.15 -0.75
N LEU A 64 -2.71 9.01 -0.68
CA LEU A 64 -3.12 7.87 0.14
C LEU A 64 -3.26 8.26 1.62
N ARG A 65 -2.30 9.03 2.15
CA ARG A 65 -2.35 9.57 3.51
C ARG A 65 -3.62 10.39 3.75
N THR A 66 -3.96 11.28 2.82
CA THR A 66 -5.19 12.10 2.91
C THR A 66 -6.45 11.25 2.89
N SER A 67 -6.55 10.26 1.97
CA SER A 67 -7.67 9.32 1.93
C SER A 67 -7.82 8.55 3.24
N LEU A 68 -6.70 8.14 3.83
CA LEU A 68 -6.67 7.40 5.09
C LEU A 68 -7.09 8.26 6.27
N THR A 69 -6.65 9.53 6.35
CA THR A 69 -7.11 10.47 7.38
C THR A 69 -8.62 10.70 7.30
N TYR A 70 -9.20 10.73 6.09
CA TYR A 70 -10.64 10.81 5.91
C TYR A 70 -11.35 9.53 6.38
N LEU A 71 -10.85 8.35 6.01
CA LEU A 71 -11.37 7.05 6.46
C LEU A 71 -11.36 6.91 7.99
N LEU A 72 -10.35 7.50 8.63
CA LEU A 72 -10.17 7.52 10.08
C LEU A 72 -10.87 8.69 10.78
N GLU A 73 -11.71 9.45 10.07
CA GLU A 73 -12.50 10.57 10.60
C GLU A 73 -11.65 11.61 11.36
N GLY A 74 -10.40 11.82 10.94
CA GLY A 74 -9.51 12.81 11.56
C GLY A 74 -8.97 12.42 12.95
N LYS A 75 -8.98 11.14 13.32
CA LYS A 75 -8.30 10.64 14.53
C LYS A 75 -6.85 11.15 14.60
N ASP A 76 -6.45 11.67 15.76
CA ASP A 76 -5.10 12.16 15.99
C ASP A 76 -4.07 11.06 16.21
N LYS A 77 -4.52 9.96 16.84
CA LYS A 77 -3.76 8.74 17.08
C LYS A 77 -4.48 7.54 16.49
N PHE A 78 -3.76 6.71 15.74
CA PHE A 78 -4.36 5.55 15.08
C PHE A 78 -3.32 4.50 14.69
N CYS A 79 -3.81 3.27 14.50
CA CYS A 79 -3.04 2.15 13.97
C CYS A 79 -3.56 1.73 12.60
N VAL A 80 -2.66 1.54 11.64
CA VAL A 80 -2.98 1.10 10.28
C VAL A 80 -2.24 -0.18 9.99
N LEU A 81 -2.97 -1.18 9.51
CA LEU A 81 -2.39 -2.45 9.09
C LEU A 81 -2.30 -2.50 7.57
N VAL A 82 -1.17 -2.99 7.05
CA VAL A 82 -0.95 -3.19 5.62
C VAL A 82 -0.77 -4.68 5.34
N THR A 83 -1.63 -5.24 4.49
CA THR A 83 -1.62 -6.65 4.08
C THR A 83 -1.92 -6.84 2.59
N SER A 84 -1.91 -8.08 2.11
CA SER A 84 -2.13 -8.43 0.70
C SER A 84 -2.41 -9.93 0.56
N SER A 85 -2.71 -10.41 -0.65
CA SER A 85 -2.99 -11.84 -0.89
C SER A 85 -1.76 -12.72 -0.76
N ILE A 86 -0.64 -12.29 -1.35
CA ILE A 86 0.58 -13.06 -1.53
C ILE A 86 1.84 -12.22 -1.26
N SER A 87 2.99 -12.89 -1.23
CA SER A 87 4.28 -12.19 -1.17
C SER A 87 4.51 -11.36 -2.42
N GLN A 88 5.34 -10.31 -2.33
CA GLN A 88 5.77 -9.47 -3.46
C GLN A 88 4.68 -8.58 -4.09
N GLU A 89 3.61 -8.26 -3.38
CA GLU A 89 2.62 -7.26 -3.83
C GLU A 89 2.98 -5.81 -3.44
N GLY A 90 4.04 -5.64 -2.64
CA GLY A 90 4.55 -4.33 -2.21
C GLY A 90 3.99 -3.83 -0.88
N LYS A 91 3.55 -4.74 0.01
CA LYS A 91 3.15 -4.42 1.40
C LYS A 91 4.20 -3.58 2.11
N THR A 92 5.40 -4.12 2.29
CA THR A 92 6.53 -3.46 2.97
C THR A 92 6.86 -2.10 2.36
N PHE A 93 6.91 -2.01 1.03
CA PHE A 93 7.08 -0.75 0.30
C PHE A 93 5.99 0.28 0.65
N CYS A 94 4.72 -0.12 0.62
CA CYS A 94 3.60 0.75 0.99
C CYS A 94 3.63 1.13 2.47
N THR A 95 3.96 0.19 3.37
CA THR A 95 4.10 0.39 4.82
C THR A 95 5.14 1.49 5.10
N MET A 96 6.35 1.35 4.56
CA MET A 96 7.44 2.29 4.81
C MET A 96 7.12 3.70 4.31
N ASN A 97 6.59 3.83 3.09
CA ASN A 97 6.30 5.13 2.52
C ASN A 97 5.05 5.79 3.13
N LEU A 98 4.04 5.00 3.52
CA LEU A 98 2.90 5.52 4.26
C LEU A 98 3.31 6.04 5.64
N ALA A 99 4.13 5.28 6.37
CA ALA A 99 4.68 5.72 7.64
C ALA A 99 5.53 6.98 7.48
N SER A 100 6.39 7.03 6.45
CA SER A 100 7.17 8.22 6.10
C SER A 100 6.27 9.43 5.81
N ALA A 101 5.09 9.22 5.21
CA ALA A 101 4.17 10.31 4.86
C ALA A 101 3.57 10.99 6.08
N PHE A 102 3.39 10.25 7.17
CA PHE A 102 2.97 10.80 8.46
C PHE A 102 4.15 11.42 9.21
N ALA A 103 5.31 10.76 9.23
CA ALA A 103 6.52 11.25 9.89
C ALA A 103 6.99 12.62 9.37
N ILE A 104 6.92 12.84 8.05
CA ILE A 104 7.26 14.13 7.43
C ILE A 104 6.32 15.27 7.89
N LEU A 105 5.10 14.96 8.36
CA LEU A 105 4.20 15.95 8.98
C LEU A 105 4.47 16.16 10.48
N GLY A 106 5.54 15.59 11.02
CA GLY A 106 5.88 15.69 12.43
C GLY A 106 5.11 14.75 13.35
N LYS A 107 4.35 13.79 12.80
CA LYS A 107 3.67 12.76 13.62
C LYS A 107 4.69 11.74 14.11
N LYS A 108 4.71 11.46 15.40
CA LYS A 108 5.55 10.38 15.97
C LYS A 108 5.05 9.06 15.42
N THR A 109 5.84 8.43 14.56
CA THR A 109 5.43 7.26 13.79
C THR A 109 6.30 6.06 14.13
N VAL A 110 5.68 4.89 14.32
CA VAL A 110 6.37 3.61 14.46
C VAL A 110 5.91 2.65 13.37
N ILE A 111 6.88 2.02 12.71
CA ILE A 111 6.65 0.87 11.87
C ILE A 111 6.80 -0.39 12.73
N LEU A 112 5.79 -1.25 12.74
CA LEU A 112 5.84 -2.57 13.37
C LEU A 112 5.96 -3.64 12.29
N GLY A 113 7.14 -4.25 12.15
CA GLY A 113 7.38 -5.37 11.26
C GLY A 113 6.86 -6.67 11.86
N ALA A 114 5.61 -7.02 11.58
CA ALA A 114 4.92 -8.17 12.17
C ALA A 114 5.00 -9.46 11.33
N ASP A 115 5.66 -9.47 10.17
CA ASP A 115 6.01 -10.70 9.45
C ASP A 115 7.16 -11.44 10.14
N MET A 116 6.81 -12.23 11.15
CA MET A 116 7.75 -13.11 11.88
C MET A 116 8.19 -14.34 11.08
N ARG A 117 7.63 -14.61 9.90
CA ARG A 117 7.97 -15.79 9.09
C ARG A 117 9.10 -15.48 8.12
N LYS A 118 9.07 -14.28 7.53
CA LYS A 118 10.09 -13.80 6.59
C LYS A 118 10.37 -12.31 6.85
N PRO A 119 10.93 -11.95 8.03
CA PRO A 119 11.20 -10.56 8.35
C PRO A 119 12.24 -9.99 7.39
N LYS A 120 11.94 -8.84 6.78
CA LYS A 120 12.82 -8.16 5.82
C LYS A 120 12.85 -6.64 5.92
N ILE A 121 11.80 -6.03 6.48
CA ILE A 121 11.65 -4.56 6.54
C ILE A 121 12.81 -3.82 7.21
N PHE A 122 13.56 -4.49 8.10
CA PHE A 122 14.73 -3.90 8.75
C PHE A 122 15.91 -3.68 7.78
N GLU A 123 16.01 -4.46 6.71
CA GLU A 123 17.07 -4.35 5.70
C GLU A 123 16.99 -3.02 4.95
N ASP A 124 15.76 -2.55 4.66
CA ASP A 124 15.50 -1.30 3.93
C ASP A 124 15.97 -0.05 4.70
N PHE A 125 16.07 -0.15 6.02
CA PHE A 125 16.61 0.90 6.90
C PHE A 125 18.07 0.63 7.32
N GLY A 126 18.69 -0.45 6.84
CA GLY A 126 20.05 -0.84 7.26
C GLY A 126 20.15 -1.23 8.73
N LEU A 127 19.05 -1.71 9.32
CA LEU A 127 18.94 -2.09 10.73
C LEU A 127 19.19 -3.58 10.94
N LYS A 128 19.07 -4.05 12.19
CA LYS A 128 19.26 -5.47 12.55
C LYS A 128 17.95 -6.08 13.04
N ASN A 129 17.91 -7.42 13.04
CA ASN A 129 16.76 -8.21 13.48
C ASN A 129 17.10 -9.14 14.66
N ASP A 130 18.14 -8.78 15.43
CA ASP A 130 18.62 -9.58 16.56
C ASP A 130 17.65 -9.51 17.77
N ILE A 131 17.01 -8.35 17.95
CA ILE A 131 16.04 -8.05 19.01
C ILE A 131 14.84 -7.35 18.37
N GLY A 132 13.63 -7.84 18.64
CA GLY A 132 12.40 -7.28 18.09
C GLY A 132 11.12 -7.80 18.76
N MET A 133 10.01 -7.71 18.03
CA MET A 133 8.67 -8.06 18.52
C MET A 133 8.61 -9.45 19.16
N SER A 134 9.18 -10.47 18.54
CA SER A 134 9.23 -11.84 19.08
C SER A 134 9.86 -11.91 20.47
N ASN A 135 10.94 -11.19 20.74
CA ASN A 135 11.58 -11.12 22.06
C ASN A 135 10.68 -10.44 23.10
N TYR A 136 10.01 -9.36 22.72
CA TYR A 136 9.06 -8.67 23.61
C TYR A 136 7.88 -9.57 23.98
N LEU A 137 7.32 -10.29 23.01
CA LEU A 137 6.16 -11.17 23.18
C LEU A 137 6.44 -12.35 24.13
N ILE A 138 7.72 -12.70 24.33
CA ILE A 138 8.16 -13.74 25.29
C ILE A 138 8.85 -13.17 26.54
N ASN A 139 8.69 -11.87 26.81
CA ASN A 139 9.26 -11.17 27.98
C ASN A 139 10.80 -11.19 28.05
N GLN A 140 11.49 -11.25 26.91
CA GLN A 140 12.95 -11.20 26.83
C GLN A 140 13.50 -9.81 26.47
N ALA A 141 12.63 -8.87 26.12
CA ALA A 141 12.98 -7.49 25.84
C ALA A 141 11.83 -6.56 26.28
N THR A 142 12.20 -5.34 26.67
CA THR A 142 11.29 -4.22 26.94
C THR A 142 10.96 -3.47 25.65
N LEU A 143 9.94 -2.59 25.70
CA LEU A 143 9.56 -1.77 24.55
C LEU A 143 10.71 -0.91 24.03
N SER A 144 11.43 -0.25 24.94
CA SER A 144 12.55 0.62 24.58
C SER A 144 13.72 -0.12 23.93
N GLU A 145 13.90 -1.41 24.24
CA GLU A 145 14.95 -2.25 23.67
C GLU A 145 14.63 -2.73 22.24
N ILE A 146 13.34 -2.83 21.89
CA ILE A 146 12.92 -3.29 20.55
C ILE A 146 12.70 -2.15 19.56
N ILE A 147 12.66 -0.89 20.03
CA ILE A 147 12.54 0.30 19.19
C ILE A 147 13.91 0.67 18.61
N GLN A 148 14.00 0.66 17.28
CA GLN A 148 15.21 1.02 16.55
C GLN A 148 15.01 2.33 15.78
N PRO A 149 15.89 3.33 15.94
CA PRO A 149 15.83 4.55 15.15
C PRO A 149 16.16 4.25 13.69
N THR A 150 15.33 4.72 12.77
CA THR A 150 15.51 4.51 11.32
C THR A 150 16.61 5.39 10.71
N GLY A 151 17.12 6.37 11.47
CA GLY A 151 17.96 7.45 10.96
C GLY A 151 17.17 8.60 10.34
N HIS A 152 15.84 8.53 10.33
CA HIS A 152 14.95 9.57 9.84
C HIS A 152 14.10 10.18 10.95
N GLU A 153 13.74 11.45 10.79
CA GLU A 153 13.00 12.20 11.81
C GLU A 153 11.59 11.64 12.00
N ASN A 154 11.13 11.57 13.25
CA ASN A 154 9.77 11.18 13.63
C ASN A 154 9.34 9.77 13.20
N ILE A 155 10.27 8.90 12.79
CA ILE A 155 9.98 7.52 12.39
C ILE A 155 10.98 6.52 12.98
N VAL A 156 10.44 5.51 13.67
CA VAL A 156 11.20 4.40 14.24
C VAL A 156 10.67 3.06 13.74
N LEU A 157 11.48 2.01 13.85
CA LEU A 157 11.14 0.66 13.44
C LEU A 157 11.22 -0.30 14.63
N ILE A 158 10.21 -1.15 14.77
CA ILE A 158 10.27 -2.38 15.55
C ILE A 158 10.33 -3.54 14.55
N SER A 159 11.46 -4.24 14.53
CA SER A 159 11.62 -5.44 13.70
C SER A 159 10.85 -6.63 14.28
N ALA A 160 10.71 -7.71 13.51
CA ALA A 160 10.05 -8.92 14.01
C ALA A 160 10.88 -9.63 15.09
N GLY A 161 12.20 -9.43 15.10
CA GLY A 161 13.15 -10.20 15.88
C GLY A 161 13.40 -11.60 15.30
N PRO A 162 14.12 -12.46 16.02
CA PRO A 162 14.42 -13.83 15.58
C PRO A 162 13.15 -14.62 15.24
N ILE A 163 13.19 -15.42 14.17
CA ILE A 163 12.03 -16.20 13.71
C ILE A 163 11.63 -17.20 14.81
N PRO A 164 10.44 -17.08 15.42
CA PRO A 164 9.99 -18.02 16.45
C PRO A 164 9.48 -19.32 15.81
N PRO A 165 9.46 -20.44 16.55
CA PRO A 165 8.91 -21.69 16.04
C PRO A 165 7.38 -21.64 15.83
N ASN A 166 6.68 -20.76 16.54
CA ASN A 166 5.20 -20.68 16.60
C ASN A 166 4.66 -19.23 16.44
N PRO A 167 4.85 -18.56 15.29
CA PRO A 167 4.48 -17.14 15.11
C PRO A 167 3.02 -16.79 15.47
N SER A 168 2.06 -17.60 15.04
CA SER A 168 0.62 -17.34 15.24
C SER A 168 0.22 -17.34 16.73
N GLU A 169 0.83 -18.22 17.51
CA GLU A 169 0.57 -18.32 18.96
C GLU A 169 1.16 -17.13 19.71
N LEU A 170 2.34 -16.64 19.28
CA LEU A 170 2.94 -15.44 19.84
C LEU A 170 2.06 -14.20 19.58
N ILE A 171 1.49 -14.06 18.37
CA ILE A 171 0.61 -12.93 18.03
C ILE A 171 -0.68 -12.98 18.83
N GLY A 172 -1.22 -14.16 19.08
CA GLY A 172 -2.50 -14.34 19.77
C GLY A 172 -2.45 -14.21 21.30
N ASN A 173 -1.30 -13.86 21.89
CA ASN A 173 -1.15 -13.79 23.34
C ASN A 173 -1.43 -12.38 23.91
N GLU A 174 -1.59 -12.29 25.24
CA GLU A 174 -1.86 -11.02 25.94
C GLU A 174 -0.72 -9.98 25.81
N ARG A 175 0.51 -10.43 25.51
CA ARG A 175 1.65 -9.53 25.32
C ARG A 175 1.53 -8.73 24.02
N MET A 176 0.87 -9.26 23.00
CA MET A 176 0.60 -8.51 21.78
C MET A 176 -0.36 -7.34 22.05
N GLU A 177 -1.41 -7.58 22.84
CA GLU A 177 -2.34 -6.52 23.26
C GLU A 177 -1.61 -5.43 24.06
N GLN A 178 -0.77 -5.84 25.01
CA GLN A 178 0.05 -4.92 25.79
C GLN A 178 1.00 -4.10 24.91
N LEU A 179 1.68 -4.73 23.95
CA LEU A 179 2.54 -4.04 22.99
C LEU A 179 1.75 -2.96 22.23
N MET A 180 0.62 -3.34 21.65
CA MET A 180 -0.20 -2.42 20.85
C MET A 180 -0.74 -1.26 21.67
N LYS A 181 -1.07 -1.48 22.95
CA LYS A 181 -1.45 -0.42 23.88
C LYS A 181 -0.31 0.55 24.13
N GLU A 182 0.88 0.04 24.47
CA GLU A 182 2.05 0.88 24.72
C GLU A 182 2.43 1.70 23.47
N LEU A 183 2.37 1.10 22.28
CA LEU A 183 2.63 1.80 21.02
C LEU A 183 1.64 2.93 20.76
N LYS A 184 0.34 2.72 21.03
CA LYS A 184 -0.69 3.77 20.89
C LYS A 184 -0.56 4.88 21.94
N GLU A 185 0.05 4.59 23.07
CA GLU A 185 0.35 5.59 24.10
C GLU A 185 1.54 6.47 23.69
N GLU A 186 2.63 5.88 23.19
CA GLU A 186 3.88 6.58 22.85
C GLU A 186 3.88 7.26 21.48
N PHE A 187 3.21 6.68 20.49
CA PHE A 187 3.21 7.14 19.11
C PHE A 187 1.87 7.72 18.68
N ASP A 188 1.91 8.63 17.71
CA ASP A 188 0.71 9.16 17.05
C ASP A 188 0.24 8.18 15.97
N VAL A 189 1.17 7.56 15.25
CA VAL A 189 0.84 6.67 14.14
C VAL A 189 1.59 5.35 14.28
N VAL A 190 0.85 4.24 14.29
CA VAL A 190 1.40 2.89 14.23
C VAL A 190 1.08 2.31 12.85
N VAL A 191 2.08 1.87 12.10
CA VAL A 191 1.89 1.20 10.79
C VAL A 191 2.44 -0.22 10.87
N ILE A 192 1.57 -1.21 10.72
CA ILE A 192 1.92 -2.63 10.84
C ILE A 192 2.15 -3.24 9.46
N ASP A 193 3.37 -3.76 9.22
CA ASP A 193 3.68 -4.59 8.06
C ASP A 193 3.41 -6.05 8.40
N THR A 194 2.57 -6.72 7.61
CA THR A 194 2.07 -8.07 7.93
C THR A 194 2.45 -9.12 6.89
N PRO A 195 2.44 -10.41 7.24
CA PRO A 195 2.49 -11.48 6.24
C PRO A 195 1.23 -11.44 5.35
N PRO A 196 1.23 -12.11 4.18
CA PRO A 196 0.07 -12.13 3.31
C PRO A 196 -1.15 -12.84 3.92
N LEU A 197 -2.32 -12.21 3.86
CA LEU A 197 -3.57 -12.64 4.48
C LEU A 197 -4.08 -13.99 3.96
N CYS A 198 -3.95 -14.28 2.67
CA CYS A 198 -4.43 -15.56 2.11
C CYS A 198 -3.54 -16.76 2.47
N LEU A 199 -2.35 -16.53 3.04
CA LEU A 199 -1.42 -17.61 3.37
C LEU A 199 -1.49 -18.02 4.83
N VAL A 200 -1.83 -17.10 5.74
CA VAL A 200 -1.72 -17.30 7.19
C VAL A 200 -2.77 -16.51 7.96
N THR A 201 -3.22 -17.04 9.09
CA THR A 201 -4.19 -16.41 9.99
C THR A 201 -3.62 -15.20 10.76
N ASP A 202 -2.29 -15.08 10.81
CA ASP A 202 -1.54 -14.06 11.56
C ASP A 202 -2.01 -12.64 11.24
N ALA A 203 -2.15 -12.31 9.94
CA ALA A 203 -2.57 -10.98 9.52
C ALA A 203 -4.02 -10.67 9.94
N LEU A 204 -4.89 -11.68 9.99
CA LEU A 204 -6.28 -11.51 10.42
C LEU A 204 -6.36 -11.19 11.91
N GLN A 205 -5.57 -11.86 12.75
CA GLN A 205 -5.50 -11.57 14.19
C GLN A 205 -5.02 -10.14 14.44
N LEU A 206 -4.03 -9.67 13.68
CA LEU A 206 -3.50 -8.31 13.82
C LEU A 206 -4.51 -7.21 13.44
N THR A 207 -5.53 -7.53 12.63
CA THR A 207 -6.56 -6.55 12.23
C THR A 207 -7.36 -6.04 13.42
N GLU A 208 -7.49 -6.81 14.50
CA GLU A 208 -8.19 -6.43 15.73
C GLU A 208 -7.54 -5.25 16.45
N TYR A 209 -6.23 -5.04 16.25
CA TYR A 209 -5.50 -3.93 16.86
C TYR A 209 -5.46 -2.67 16.00
N SER A 210 -5.97 -2.73 14.77
CA SER A 210 -5.91 -1.65 13.78
C SER A 210 -7.20 -0.83 13.72
N ASP A 211 -7.06 0.48 13.49
CA ASP A 211 -8.17 1.39 13.22
C ASP A 211 -8.57 1.38 11.74
N ALA A 212 -7.63 1.08 10.85
CA ALA A 212 -7.86 0.90 9.42
C ALA A 212 -6.97 -0.21 8.85
N ASN A 213 -7.48 -0.91 7.84
CA ASN A 213 -6.81 -2.02 7.18
C ASN A 213 -6.63 -1.70 5.70
N ILE A 214 -5.40 -1.80 5.21
CA ILE A 214 -5.04 -1.56 3.82
C ILE A 214 -4.71 -2.89 3.16
N TYR A 215 -5.45 -3.21 2.10
CA TYR A 215 -5.20 -4.37 1.26
C TYR A 215 -4.52 -3.95 -0.04
N ILE A 216 -3.29 -4.42 -0.24
CA ILE A 216 -2.51 -4.13 -1.43
C ILE A 216 -2.91 -5.08 -2.57
N VAL A 217 -3.25 -4.49 -3.71
CA VAL A 217 -3.49 -5.17 -4.97
C VAL A 217 -2.42 -4.71 -5.96
N ARG A 218 -1.56 -5.61 -6.43
CA ARG A 218 -0.49 -5.27 -7.36
C ARG A 218 -0.94 -5.44 -8.81
N HIS A 219 -0.77 -4.37 -9.59
CA HIS A 219 -1.07 -4.35 -11.02
C HIS A 219 -0.39 -5.51 -11.76
N ASN A 220 -1.17 -6.24 -12.57
CA ASN A 220 -0.74 -7.38 -13.39
C ASN A 220 -0.14 -8.57 -12.59
N VAL A 221 -0.36 -8.61 -11.28
CA VAL A 221 0.15 -9.67 -10.38
C VAL A 221 -0.99 -10.32 -9.59
N THR A 222 -1.74 -9.51 -8.85
CA THR A 222 -2.88 -9.99 -8.06
C THR A 222 -3.98 -10.50 -8.99
N SER A 223 -4.58 -11.63 -8.63
CA SER A 223 -5.65 -12.26 -9.40
C SER A 223 -7.03 -11.78 -8.95
N LYS A 224 -8.00 -11.83 -9.87
CA LYS A 224 -9.42 -11.56 -9.64
C LYS A 224 -10.01 -12.52 -8.60
N SER A 225 -9.54 -13.76 -8.52
CA SER A 225 -9.98 -14.73 -7.50
C SER A 225 -9.55 -14.31 -6.09
N GLN A 226 -8.32 -13.84 -5.92
CA GLN A 226 -7.85 -13.28 -4.64
C GLN A 226 -8.63 -12.04 -4.24
N LEU A 227 -8.98 -11.19 -5.21
CA LEU A 227 -9.81 -10.01 -4.95
C LEU A 227 -11.25 -10.39 -4.54
N LYS A 228 -11.83 -11.45 -5.14
CA LYS A 228 -13.13 -11.99 -4.72
C LYS A 228 -13.08 -12.53 -3.29
N PHE A 229 -12.02 -13.26 -2.94
CA PHE A 229 -11.84 -13.80 -1.59
C PHE A 229 -11.80 -12.70 -0.52
N ILE A 230 -11.02 -11.63 -0.73
CA ILE A 230 -11.00 -10.53 0.24
C ILE A 230 -12.34 -9.78 0.30
N ASN A 231 -13.07 -9.70 -0.82
CA ASN A 231 -14.43 -9.13 -0.84
C ASN A 231 -15.41 -9.96 -0.02
N GLU A 232 -15.28 -11.29 -0.01
CA GLU A 232 -16.08 -12.16 0.87
C GLU A 232 -15.80 -11.88 2.35
N ILE A 233 -14.51 -11.80 2.73
CA ILE A 233 -14.09 -11.42 4.09
C ILE A 233 -14.65 -10.06 4.50
N TYR A 234 -14.62 -9.10 3.58
CA TYR A 234 -15.17 -7.76 3.79
C TYR A 234 -16.69 -7.78 3.99
N LYS A 235 -17.42 -8.53 3.17
CA LYS A 235 -18.88 -8.70 3.28
C LYS A 235 -19.29 -9.39 4.58
N GLU A 236 -18.48 -10.33 5.06
CA GLU A 236 -18.63 -10.96 6.36
C GLU A 236 -18.25 -10.05 7.53
N LYS A 237 -17.77 -8.83 7.25
CA LYS A 237 -17.33 -7.83 8.24
C LYS A 237 -16.24 -8.35 9.18
N LYS A 238 -15.43 -9.30 8.71
CA LYS A 238 -14.31 -9.87 9.47
C LYS A 238 -13.11 -8.93 9.57
N VAL A 239 -13.01 -7.97 8.67
CA VAL A 239 -11.95 -6.95 8.66
C VAL A 239 -12.60 -5.57 8.61
N PRO A 240 -12.64 -4.82 9.73
CA PRO A 240 -13.24 -3.49 9.76
C PRO A 240 -12.38 -2.47 9.02
N ASN A 241 -13.01 -1.40 8.49
CA ASN A 241 -12.33 -0.26 7.87
C ASN A 241 -11.29 -0.67 6.82
N LEU A 242 -11.64 -1.65 5.99
CA LEU A 242 -10.81 -2.16 4.92
C LEU A 242 -10.87 -1.23 3.70
N GLY A 243 -9.71 -0.88 3.15
CA GLY A 243 -9.59 -0.18 1.88
C GLY A 243 -8.50 -0.78 0.99
N ILE A 244 -8.65 -0.62 -0.32
CA ILE A 244 -7.71 -1.17 -1.32
C ILE A 244 -6.74 -0.10 -1.80
N VAL A 245 -5.48 -0.49 -1.92
CA VAL A 245 -4.48 0.30 -2.64
C VAL A 245 -3.99 -0.50 -3.83
N VAL A 246 -4.09 0.09 -5.02
CA VAL A 246 -3.55 -0.51 -6.24
C VAL A 246 -2.11 -0.07 -6.40
N ASN A 247 -1.18 -1.01 -6.27
CA ASN A 247 0.26 -0.76 -6.30
C ASN A 247 0.89 -1.15 -7.66
N ASP A 248 2.08 -0.60 -7.90
CA ASP A 248 2.92 -0.88 -9.08
C ASP A 248 2.25 -0.53 -10.41
N PHE A 249 1.41 0.51 -10.41
CA PHE A 249 0.64 0.88 -11.57
C PHE A 249 1.54 1.46 -12.67
N LYS A 250 1.55 0.82 -13.84
CA LYS A 250 2.26 1.26 -15.03
C LYS A 250 1.27 1.82 -16.04
N ARG A 251 1.40 3.11 -16.38
CA ARG A 251 0.58 3.74 -17.42
C ARG A 251 0.93 3.10 -18.78
N SER A 252 -0.03 2.47 -19.44
CA SER A 252 0.18 1.88 -20.78
C SER A 252 0.53 2.98 -21.80
N ARG A 253 1.55 2.72 -22.64
CA ARG A 253 1.96 3.59 -23.76
C ARG A 253 1.00 3.55 -24.96
N LEU A 254 0.08 2.59 -25.01
CA LEU A 254 -0.88 2.41 -26.10
C LEU A 254 -2.20 3.14 -25.81
N GLY A 255 -2.23 4.44 -26.06
CA GLY A 255 -3.34 5.14 -26.74
C GLY A 255 -4.78 5.07 -26.22
N TYR A 256 -5.08 4.48 -25.07
CA TYR A 256 -6.39 4.61 -24.40
C TYR A 256 -6.22 5.36 -23.09
N SER A 257 -6.12 6.68 -23.23
CA SER A 257 -6.27 7.64 -22.15
C SER A 257 -7.72 7.59 -21.65
N TYR A 258 -8.04 6.62 -20.79
CA TYR A 258 -9.07 6.89 -19.80
C TYR A 258 -8.44 7.80 -18.75
N ASP A 259 -9.04 8.97 -18.67
CA ASP A 259 -8.70 10.08 -17.80
C ASP A 259 -8.96 9.68 -16.34
N TYR A 260 -7.96 9.07 -15.68
CA TYR A 260 -8.04 8.78 -14.24
C TYR A 260 -7.61 10.02 -13.45
N GLY A 261 -8.45 11.04 -13.52
CA GLY A 261 -8.45 12.17 -12.60
C GLY A 261 -9.49 11.94 -11.51
N TYR A 262 -9.07 11.39 -10.37
CA TYR A 262 -9.71 11.73 -9.10
C TYR A 262 -8.77 12.68 -8.36
N GLY A 263 -8.86 13.95 -8.75
CA GLY A 263 -8.41 15.06 -7.94
C GLY A 263 -9.41 15.30 -6.82
N TYR A 264 -8.97 15.10 -5.58
CA TYR A 264 -9.42 15.96 -4.49
C TYR A 264 -8.50 17.18 -4.50
N GLY A 265 -9.04 18.29 -5.02
CA GLY A 265 -8.33 19.55 -5.13
C GLY A 265 -8.11 20.18 -3.76
N TYR A 266 -6.87 20.61 -3.52
CA TYR A 266 -6.59 21.95 -3.02
C TYR A 266 -5.41 22.50 -3.82
N GLY A 267 -5.73 23.37 -4.78
CA GLY A 267 -4.75 24.11 -5.54
C GLY A 267 -4.16 25.24 -4.70
N TYR A 268 -2.85 25.24 -4.53
CA TYR A 268 -2.07 26.47 -4.43
C TYR A 268 -1.09 26.49 -5.61
N GLY A 269 -1.15 27.60 -6.36
CA GLY A 269 -0.56 27.71 -7.68
C GLY A 269 0.94 27.92 -7.69
N THR A 270 1.53 27.73 -8.86
CA THR A 270 2.21 28.75 -9.70
C THR A 270 3.26 28.07 -10.58
N GLY A 271 3.23 28.35 -11.89
CA GLY A 271 4.19 27.76 -12.82
C GLY A 271 3.88 28.05 -14.30
N TYR A 272 4.02 29.33 -14.66
CA TYR A 272 4.13 29.91 -16.00
C TYR A 272 4.28 28.94 -17.19
N ILE A 273 3.28 28.91 -18.08
CA ILE A 273 3.42 28.37 -19.44
C ILE A 273 3.62 29.53 -20.41
N TYR A 274 4.82 29.59 -21.00
CA TYR A 274 5.11 30.38 -22.18
C TYR A 274 4.18 29.97 -23.31
N GLY A 275 3.47 30.95 -23.87
CA GLY A 275 2.66 30.77 -25.07
C GLY A 275 3.53 30.32 -26.23
N ASN A 276 3.14 29.23 -26.88
CA ASN A 276 3.58 28.93 -28.22
C ASN A 276 2.36 28.62 -29.08
N GLU A 277 2.19 29.43 -30.11
CA GLU A 277 1.04 29.42 -31.01
C GLU A 277 0.87 28.05 -31.68
N SER A 278 -0.35 27.52 -31.59
CA SER A 278 -0.74 26.29 -32.25
C SER A 278 -0.93 26.54 -33.75
N LYS A 279 0.01 26.03 -34.56
CA LYS A 279 -0.27 25.74 -35.98
C LYS A 279 -1.30 24.61 -36.04
N ARG A 280 -2.56 24.97 -36.32
CA ARG A 280 -3.66 24.04 -36.64
C ARG A 280 -3.25 23.14 -37.82
N SER A 281 -3.04 21.86 -37.54
CA SER A 281 -2.99 20.80 -38.55
C SER A 281 -4.41 20.60 -39.12
N LYS A 282 -4.56 20.77 -40.44
CA LYS A 282 -5.84 20.62 -41.14
C LYS A 282 -6.19 19.13 -41.29
N SER A 283 -7.45 18.81 -41.00
CA SER A 283 -8.05 17.48 -41.10
C SER A 283 -8.02 16.90 -42.53
N PHE A 284 -7.73 15.61 -42.59
CA PHE A 284 -7.61 14.73 -43.76
C PHE A 284 -8.83 14.73 -44.69
N LEU A 285 -10.00 15.15 -44.20
CA LEU A 285 -11.26 15.23 -44.95
C LEU A 285 -11.35 16.40 -45.94
N SER A 286 -10.43 17.37 -45.90
CA SER A 286 -10.42 18.52 -46.84
C SER A 286 -9.70 18.26 -48.17
N ARG A 287 -9.20 17.04 -48.40
CA ARG A 287 -8.48 16.64 -49.63
C ARG A 287 -9.26 15.72 -50.57
N LEU A 288 -10.51 15.37 -50.26
CA LEU A 288 -11.32 14.45 -51.09
C LEU A 288 -12.39 15.14 -51.96
N PHE A 289 -12.57 16.45 -51.86
CA PHE A 289 -13.56 17.21 -52.65
C PHE A 289 -13.04 18.57 -53.14
N SER A 290 -11.80 18.62 -53.63
CA SER A 290 -11.31 19.74 -54.47
C SER A 290 -10.33 19.25 -55.52
#